data_AF-A0A7C3G5G7-F1
#
_entry.id   AF-A0A7C3G5G7-F1
#
_cell.length_a   1.000
_cell.length_b   1.000
_cell.length_c   1.000
_cell.angle_alpha   90.00
_cell.angle_beta   90.00
_cell.angle_gamma   90.00
#
_symmetry.space_group_name_H-M   'P 1'
#
loop_
_entity.id
_entity.type
_entity.pdbx_description
1 polymer ?
#
loop_
_entity_poly.entity_id
_entity_poly.type
_entity_poly.pdbx_seq_one_letter_code
_entity_poly.pdbx_strand_id
1 'polypeptide(L)'
;MKWRSIDIISRAVFILCVPFLLLTAVIAIAFNSVSLYEYGFDKYNVVSTTGLARTELVKSAETLISYFNSGDEYIDLIVEKDGVEFELFTREESIHMKDVKGLVRLDYGVLAGTLAYVLV
;
A
#
# COMPACT_ATOMS: atom_id res chain seq x y z
N MET A 1 -18.59 -31.55 -25.78
CA MET A 1 -17.75 -31.66 -24.56
C MET A 1 -16.83 -30.47 -24.36
N LYS A 2 -15.94 -30.10 -25.31
CA LYS A 2 -14.98 -28.98 -25.17
C LYS A 2 -15.61 -27.65 -24.70
N TRP A 3 -16.73 -27.25 -25.30
CA TRP A 3 -17.45 -26.01 -24.93
C TRP A 3 -18.02 -25.99 -23.51
N ARG A 4 -18.46 -27.15 -23.00
CA ARG A 4 -18.98 -27.28 -21.64
C ARG A 4 -17.87 -27.18 -20.60
N SER A 5 -16.68 -27.69 -20.92
CA SER A 5 -15.50 -27.56 -20.07
C SER A 5 -15.00 -26.11 -20.00
N ILE A 6 -15.03 -25.37 -21.12
CA ILE A 6 -14.63 -23.96 -21.15
C ILE A 6 -15.56 -23.10 -20.28
N ASP A 7 -16.89 -23.30 -20.39
CA ASP A 7 -17.87 -22.58 -19.56
C ASP A 7 -17.68 -22.86 -18.06
N ILE A 8 -17.46 -24.13 -17.68
CA ILE A 8 -17.18 -24.50 -16.28
C ILE A 8 -15.90 -23.84 -15.77
N ILE A 9 -14.82 -23.86 -16.56
CA ILE A 9 -13.54 -23.24 -16.19
C ILE A 9 -13.72 -21.72 -16.03
N SER A 10 -14.40 -21.06 -16.96
CA SER A 10 -14.63 -19.61 -16.90
C SER A 10 -15.41 -19.22 -15.64
N ARG A 11 -16.46 -19.98 -15.28
CA ARG A 11 -17.23 -19.73 -14.06
C ARG A 11 -16.39 -19.93 -12.80
N ALA A 12 -15.57 -20.97 -12.77
CA ALA A 12 -14.68 -21.23 -11.65
C ALA A 12 -13.64 -20.10 -11.46
N VAL A 13 -13.04 -19.63 -12.56
CA VAL A 13 -12.11 -18.50 -12.54
C VAL A 13 -12.82 -17.23 -12.07
N PHE A 14 -14.02 -16.94 -12.58
CA PHE A 14 -14.80 -15.78 -12.14
C PHE A 14 -15.09 -15.80 -10.64
N ILE A 15 -15.55 -16.94 -10.11
CA ILE A 15 -15.81 -17.12 -8.67
C ILE A 15 -14.54 -16.89 -7.84
N LEU A 16 -13.37 -17.26 -8.36
CA LEU A 16 -12.08 -16.99 -7.70
C LEU A 16 -11.65 -15.52 -7.84
N CYS A 17 -11.90 -14.85 -8.96
CA CYS A 17 -11.51 -13.46 -9.15
C CYS A 17 -12.22 -12.51 -8.18
N VAL A 18 -13.48 -12.75 -7.84
CA VAL A 18 -14.26 -11.88 -6.94
C VAL A 18 -13.61 -11.68 -5.55
N PRO A 19 -13.25 -12.72 -4.78
CA PRO A 19 -12.60 -12.54 -3.49
C PRO A 19 -11.22 -11.88 -3.60
N PHE A 20 -10.43 -12.19 -4.64
CA PHE A 20 -9.16 -11.51 -4.87
C PHE A 20 -9.35 -10.03 -5.21
N LEU A 21 -10.33 -9.70 -6.04
CA LEU A 21 -10.68 -8.33 -6.40
C LEU A 21 -11.04 -7.52 -5.15
N LEU A 22 -11.90 -8.07 -4.29
CA LEU A 22 -12.30 -7.40 -3.05
C LEU A 22 -11.13 -7.25 -2.07
N LEU A 23 -10.34 -8.30 -1.88
CA LEU A 23 -9.19 -8.27 -0.97
C LEU A 23 -8.17 -7.21 -1.41
N THR A 24 -7.75 -7.25 -2.67
CA THR A 24 -6.76 -6.31 -3.21
C THR A 24 -7.30 -4.88 -3.27
N ALA A 25 -8.60 -4.68 -3.54
CA ALA A 25 -9.21 -3.35 -3.44
C ALA A 25 -9.15 -2.78 -2.02
N VAL A 26 -9.44 -3.60 -0.99
CA VAL A 26 -9.36 -3.16 0.42
C VAL A 26 -7.91 -2.84 0.81
N ILE A 27 -6.95 -3.67 0.40
CA ILE A 27 -5.53 -3.42 0.65
C ILE A 27 -5.08 -2.11 -0.03
N ALA A 28 -5.39 -1.92 -1.31
CA ALA A 28 -5.08 -0.71 -2.03
C ALA A 28 -5.69 0.54 -1.38
N ILE A 29 -6.96 0.50 -0.96
CA ILE A 29 -7.59 1.62 -0.24
C ILE A 29 -6.87 1.89 1.08
N ALA A 30 -6.54 0.85 1.84
CA ALA A 30 -5.86 0.99 3.13
C ALA A 30 -4.47 1.63 2.98
N PHE A 31 -3.66 1.17 2.02
CA PHE A 31 -2.33 1.73 1.76
C PHE A 31 -2.37 3.18 1.29
N ASN A 32 -3.45 3.62 0.66
CA ASN A 32 -3.58 4.99 0.11
C ASN A 32 -4.41 5.93 0.99
N SER A 33 -4.76 5.54 2.22
CA SER A 33 -5.61 6.33 3.09
C SER A 33 -4.82 7.04 4.19
N VAL A 34 -4.53 8.34 4.00
CA VAL A 34 -3.90 9.19 5.04
C VAL A 34 -4.69 9.12 6.36
N SER A 35 -6.02 9.13 6.30
CA SER A 35 -6.87 9.03 7.49
C SER A 35 -6.68 7.72 8.27
N LEU A 36 -6.32 6.63 7.60
CA LEU A 36 -6.04 5.35 8.29
C LEU A 36 -4.68 5.40 9.00
N TYR A 37 -3.67 6.06 8.41
CA TYR A 37 -2.40 6.35 9.07
C TYR A 37 -2.61 7.24 10.30
N GLU A 38 -3.35 8.34 10.16
CA GLU A 38 -3.68 9.23 11.28
C GLU A 38 -4.40 8.50 12.41
N TYR A 39 -5.40 7.69 12.09
CA TYR A 39 -6.07 6.84 13.08
C TYR A 39 -5.08 5.91 13.79
N GLY A 40 -4.12 5.32 13.06
CA GLY A 40 -3.05 4.52 13.64
C GLY A 40 -2.16 5.33 14.58
N PHE A 41 -1.75 6.53 14.17
CA PHE A 41 -0.92 7.42 14.99
C PHE A 41 -1.61 7.78 16.31
N ASP A 42 -2.90 8.11 16.24
CA ASP A 42 -3.70 8.48 17.41
C ASP A 42 -3.94 7.25 18.31
N LYS A 43 -4.33 6.10 17.72
CA LYS A 43 -4.59 4.85 18.44
C LYS A 43 -3.37 4.36 19.24
N TYR A 44 -2.18 4.50 18.69
CA TYR A 44 -0.94 4.03 19.30
C TYR A 44 -0.13 5.14 19.99
N ASN A 45 -0.70 6.35 20.16
CA ASN A 45 -0.05 7.50 20.79
C ASN A 45 1.37 7.75 20.23
N VAL A 46 1.50 7.73 18.91
CA VAL A 46 2.80 7.78 18.23
C VAL A 46 3.52 9.09 18.53
N VAL A 47 2.79 10.22 18.55
CA VAL A 47 3.34 11.55 18.93
C VAL A 47 4.09 11.48 20.27
N SER A 48 3.46 10.89 21.31
CA SER A 48 4.08 10.77 22.63
C SER A 48 5.23 9.77 22.69
N THR A 49 5.17 8.73 21.86
CA THR A 49 6.17 7.65 21.87
C THR A 49 7.44 8.04 21.11
N THR A 50 7.31 8.73 19.98
CA THR A 50 8.45 9.11 19.13
C THR A 50 8.93 10.53 19.41
N GLY A 51 8.06 11.40 19.96
CA GLY A 51 8.30 12.83 20.10
C GLY A 51 8.17 13.60 18.78
N LEU A 52 7.71 12.97 17.70
CA LEU A 52 7.46 13.66 16.43
C LEU A 52 6.16 14.47 16.51
N ALA A 53 6.19 15.68 15.97
CA ALA A 53 4.99 16.50 15.84
C ALA A 53 3.97 15.82 14.92
N ARG A 54 2.68 16.05 15.16
CA ARG A 54 1.62 15.43 14.34
C ARG A 54 1.72 15.81 12.87
N THR A 55 2.19 17.01 12.56
CA THR A 55 2.45 17.46 11.18
C THR A 55 3.51 16.61 10.49
N GLU A 56 4.59 16.24 11.19
CA GLU A 56 5.66 15.38 10.67
C GLU A 56 5.17 13.95 10.46
N LEU A 57 4.29 13.44 11.32
CA LEU A 57 3.66 12.13 11.12
C LEU A 57 2.75 12.12 9.87
N VAL A 58 1.94 13.15 9.68
CA VAL A 58 1.08 13.27 8.49
C VAL A 58 1.92 13.40 7.22
N LYS A 59 2.94 14.26 7.23
CA LYS A 59 3.92 14.38 6.13
C LYS A 59 4.58 13.03 5.82
N SER A 60 4.91 12.25 6.85
CA SER A 60 5.49 10.92 6.68
C SER A 60 4.52 9.96 5.99
N ALA A 61 3.24 9.96 6.38
CA ALA A 61 2.21 9.15 5.73
C ALA A 61 2.02 9.55 4.26
N GLU A 62 1.94 10.84 3.95
CA GLU A 62 1.82 11.35 2.58
C GLU A 62 3.03 10.97 1.72
N THR A 63 4.24 11.09 2.29
CA THR A 63 5.48 10.70 1.60
C THR A 63 5.54 9.19 1.35
N LEU A 64 5.12 8.36 2.31
CA LEU A 64 5.01 6.91 2.13
C LEU A 64 4.02 6.55 1.01
N ILE A 65 2.84 7.14 1.03
CA ILE A 65 1.81 6.94 -0.01
C ILE A 65 2.37 7.36 -1.37
N SER A 66 2.97 8.54 -1.45
CA SER A 66 3.61 9.03 -2.67
C SER A 66 4.68 8.04 -3.16
N TYR A 67 5.57 7.60 -2.27
CA TYR A 67 6.63 6.65 -2.60
C TYR A 67 6.08 5.34 -3.18
N PHE A 68 5.06 4.73 -2.59
CA PHE A 68 4.52 3.48 -3.13
C PHE A 68 3.93 3.63 -4.54
N ASN A 69 3.42 4.81 -4.86
CA ASN A 69 2.79 5.12 -6.14
C ASN A 69 3.72 5.82 -7.15
N SER A 70 4.91 6.27 -6.73
CA SER A 70 5.87 6.96 -7.59
C SER A 70 6.73 5.99 -8.39
N GLY A 71 7.51 6.50 -9.34
CA GLY A 71 8.54 5.74 -10.07
C GLY A 71 9.82 5.47 -9.29
N ASP A 72 9.98 6.07 -8.10
CA ASP A 72 11.27 6.12 -7.39
C ASP A 72 11.70 4.75 -6.88
N GLU A 73 13.01 4.48 -6.89
CA GLU A 73 13.52 3.18 -6.46
C GLU A 73 13.58 3.07 -4.92
N TYR A 74 14.06 4.14 -4.27
CA TYR A 74 14.27 4.21 -2.83
C TYR A 74 13.41 5.31 -2.22
N ILE A 75 12.99 5.12 -0.97
CA ILE A 75 12.25 6.13 -0.24
C ILE A 75 13.23 7.17 0.30
N ASP A 76 12.87 8.44 0.12
CA ASP A 76 13.55 9.57 0.75
C ASP A 76 12.52 10.27 1.64
N LEU A 77 12.68 10.13 2.96
CA LEU A 77 11.72 10.63 3.93
C LEU A 77 12.47 11.29 5.08
N ILE A 78 12.46 12.61 5.07
CA ILE A 78 13.07 13.47 6.07
C ILE A 78 11.98 14.01 7.00
N VAL A 79 12.19 13.83 8.30
CA VAL A 79 11.33 14.37 9.35
C VAL A 79 12.11 15.31 10.25
N GLU A 80 11.40 16.26 10.85
CA GLU A 80 11.96 17.16 11.86
C GLU A 80 11.60 16.70 13.27
N LYS A 81 12.57 16.72 14.18
CA LYS A 81 12.33 16.59 15.62
C LYS A 81 13.16 17.62 16.38
N ASP A 82 12.50 18.42 17.21
CA ASP A 82 13.14 19.44 18.05
C ASP A 82 14.04 20.41 17.23
N GLY A 83 13.63 20.75 16.00
CA GLY A 83 14.38 21.63 15.09
C GLY A 83 15.55 20.97 14.36
N VAL A 84 15.70 19.64 14.47
CA VAL A 84 16.73 18.86 13.77
C VAL A 84 16.07 17.95 12.75
N GLU A 85 16.44 18.10 11.49
CA GLU A 85 16.03 17.21 10.41
C GLU A 85 16.91 15.95 10.37
N PHE A 86 16.28 14.81 10.10
CA PHE A 86 16.96 13.55 9.89
C PHE A 86 16.19 12.62 8.94
N GLU A 87 16.89 11.72 8.27
CA GLU A 87 16.29 10.64 7.49
C GLU A 87 15.59 9.65 8.43
N LEU A 88 14.29 9.45 8.24
CA LEU A 88 13.53 8.52 9.10
C LEU A 88 13.98 7.08 8.90
N PHE A 89 14.35 6.72 7.67
CA PHE A 89 14.78 5.39 7.30
C PHE A 89 16.29 5.37 7.07
N THR A 90 16.95 4.39 7.67
CA THR A 90 18.32 4.05 7.32
C THR A 90 18.40 3.48 5.90
N ARG A 91 19.63 3.37 5.36
CA ARG A 91 19.85 2.74 4.05
C ARG A 91 19.29 1.31 3.96
N GLU A 92 19.46 0.52 5.01
CA GLU A 92 18.97 -0.87 5.04
C GLU A 92 17.44 -0.91 5.06
N GLU A 93 16.80 -0.03 5.82
CA GLU A 93 15.34 0.08 5.84
C GLU A 93 14.79 0.63 4.53
N SER A 94 15.50 1.54 3.86
CA SER A 94 15.10 2.00 2.53
C SER A 94 15.18 0.89 1.48
N ILE A 95 16.17 -0.01 1.57
CA ILE A 95 16.23 -1.21 0.71
C ILE A 95 15.06 -2.14 1.02
N HIS A 96 14.74 -2.33 2.30
CA HIS A 96 13.57 -3.12 2.70
C HIS A 96 12.25 -2.52 2.15
N MET A 97 12.11 -1.20 2.19
CA MET A 97 10.94 -0.49 1.66
C MET A 97 10.76 -0.67 0.14
N LYS A 98 11.85 -0.87 -0.61
CA LYS A 98 11.78 -1.23 -2.04
C LYS A 98 11.10 -2.58 -2.26
N ASP A 99 11.39 -3.56 -1.42
CA ASP A 99 10.72 -4.87 -1.49
C ASP A 99 9.23 -4.75 -1.16
N VAL A 100 8.89 -3.97 -0.12
CA VAL A 100 7.49 -3.66 0.25
C VAL A 100 6.77 -2.97 -0.91
N LYS A 101 7.41 -2.02 -1.59
CA LYS A 101 6.86 -1.37 -2.78
C LYS A 101 6.58 -2.37 -3.91
N GLY A 102 7.44 -3.37 -4.08
CA GLY A 102 7.21 -4.48 -5.00
C GLY A 102 5.91 -5.24 -4.68
N LEU A 103 5.65 -5.54 -3.41
CA LEU A 103 4.43 -6.21 -2.97
C LEU A 103 3.18 -5.34 -3.14
N VAL A 104 3.25 -4.04 -2.85
CA VAL A 104 2.13 -3.10 -3.08
C VAL A 104 1.80 -3.01 -4.57
N ARG A 105 2.81 -2.96 -5.44
CA ARG A 105 2.60 -2.95 -6.89
C ARG A 105 2.07 -4.29 -7.42
N LEU A 106 2.45 -5.41 -6.82
CA LEU A 106 1.87 -6.72 -7.11
C LEU A 106 0.38 -6.72 -6.79
N ASP A 107 -0.01 -6.22 -5.61
CA ASP A 107 -1.42 -6.08 -5.20
C ASP A 107 -2.22 -5.28 -6.24
N TYR A 108 -1.71 -4.13 -6.68
CA TYR A 108 -2.33 -3.31 -7.73
C TYR A 108 -2.46 -4.06 -9.06
N GLY A 109 -1.46 -4.85 -9.44
CA GLY A 109 -1.50 -5.68 -10.63
C GLY A 109 -2.59 -6.76 -10.57
N VAL A 110 -2.72 -7.44 -9.42
CA VAL A 110 -3.77 -8.44 -9.19
C VAL A 110 -5.15 -7.77 -9.17
N LEU A 111 -5.29 -6.60 -8.53
CA LEU A 111 -6.49 -5.78 -8.53
C LEU A 111 -6.92 -5.45 -9.97
N ALA A 112 -6.02 -4.88 -10.77
CA ALA A 112 -6.31 -4.52 -12.15
C ALA A 112 -6.67 -5.75 -13.01
N GLY A 113 -5.93 -6.86 -12.87
CA GLY A 113 -6.16 -8.07 -13.64
C GLY A 113 -7.49 -8.75 -13.30
N THR A 114 -7.83 -8.85 -12.02
CA THR A 114 -9.12 -9.42 -11.57
C THR A 114 -10.29 -8.52 -11.93
N LEU A 115 -10.15 -7.20 -11.83
CA LEU A 115 -11.16 -6.24 -12.27
C LEU A 115 -11.43 -6.35 -13.77
N ALA A 116 -10.36 -6.38 -14.58
CA ALA A 116 -10.47 -6.53 -16.03
C ALA A 116 -11.19 -7.83 -16.41
N TYR A 117 -10.87 -8.94 -15.74
CA TYR A 117 -11.55 -10.22 -15.99
C TYR A 117 -13.03 -10.20 -15.61
N VAL A 118 -13.39 -9.58 -14.47
CA VAL A 118 -14.79 -9.53 -14.00
C VAL A 118 -15.67 -8.65 -14.91
N LEU A 119 -15.09 -7.68 -15.62
CA LEU A 119 -15.80 -6.75 -16.50
C LEU A 119 -15.98 -7.25 -17.95
N VAL A 120 -15.33 -8.36 -18.33
CA VAL A 120 -15.37 -8.95 -19.68
C VAL A 120 -16.29 -10.17 -19.70
#